data_AF-A0A2V9Y261-F1
#
_entry.id   AF-A0A2V9Y261-F1
#
_cell.length_a   1.000
_cell.length_b   1.000
_cell.length_c   1.000
_cell.angle_alpha   90.00
_cell.angle_beta   90.00
_cell.angle_gamma   90.00
#
_symmetry.space_group_name_H-M   'P 1'
#
loop_
_entity.id
_entity.type
_entity.pdbx_description
1 polymer ?
#
loop_
_entity_poly.entity_id
_entity_poly.type
_entity_poly.pdbx_seq_one_letter_code
_entity_poly.pdbx_strand_id
1 'polypeptide(L)'
;MPPVKTVPGGGATPDTGGAREDLYKITANVNFVLVPVTVKDDDGHLVSGLLPKDFTVREDGVQQKLRFFTSDPFPLSAAVVLDLSMPDSAVQKVNQTFSALTGAFSEFDQISLYTYSSTVTQMSDFTAVNQKVSHRHAGPTEESARA
;
A
#
# COMPACT_ATOMS: atom_id res chain seq x y z
N MET A 1 13.97 67.60 -45.07
CA MET A 1 13.69 66.47 -44.15
C MET A 1 12.27 65.99 -44.40
N PRO A 2 12.03 64.71 -44.71
CA PRO A 2 10.66 64.17 -44.68
C PRO A 2 10.26 63.74 -43.24
N PRO A 3 8.98 63.81 -42.89
CA PRO A 3 8.48 63.67 -41.52
C PRO A 3 8.37 62.20 -41.05
N VAL A 4 8.56 61.98 -39.75
CA VAL A 4 8.35 60.70 -39.06
C VAL A 4 6.86 60.37 -39.04
N LYS A 5 6.49 59.21 -39.61
CA LYS A 5 5.13 58.67 -39.56
C LYS A 5 4.99 57.84 -38.29
N THR A 6 4.09 58.26 -37.41
CA THR A 6 3.81 57.65 -36.11
C THR A 6 3.23 56.23 -36.25
N VAL A 7 3.56 55.36 -35.29
CA VAL A 7 2.97 54.02 -35.15
C VAL A 7 1.50 54.13 -34.74
N PRO A 8 0.58 53.32 -35.31
CA PRO A 8 -0.78 53.22 -34.82
C PRO A 8 -0.83 52.63 -33.40
N GLY A 9 -1.68 53.23 -32.57
CA GLY A 9 -1.90 52.87 -31.17
C GLY A 9 -2.42 51.44 -31.00
N GLY A 10 -2.11 50.88 -29.82
CA GLY A 10 -2.37 49.50 -29.44
C GLY A 10 -3.79 49.04 -29.76
N GLY A 11 -3.89 48.08 -30.68
CA GLY A 11 -4.93 47.08 -30.63
C GLY A 11 -4.49 46.05 -29.60
N ALA A 12 -5.18 45.98 -28.47
CA ALA A 12 -5.11 44.80 -27.61
C ALA A 12 -5.52 43.60 -28.49
N THR A 13 -4.55 42.74 -28.82
CA THR A 13 -4.87 41.38 -29.24
C THR A 13 -5.81 40.80 -28.18
N PRO A 14 -6.99 40.28 -28.55
CA PRO A 14 -7.78 39.48 -27.63
C PRO A 14 -6.85 38.40 -27.08
N ASP A 15 -6.73 38.35 -25.76
CA ASP A 15 -6.05 37.27 -25.07
C ASP A 15 -6.72 35.98 -25.54
N THR A 16 -6.06 35.32 -26.51
CA THR A 16 -6.43 33.97 -26.92
C THR A 16 -5.82 33.04 -25.88
N GLY A 17 -6.31 33.21 -24.64
CA GLY A 17 -6.01 32.42 -23.46
C GLY A 17 -6.63 31.04 -23.60
N GLY A 18 -6.10 30.26 -24.53
CA GLY A 18 -6.57 28.89 -24.79
C GLY A 18 -5.64 28.05 -25.67
N ALA A 19 -4.62 28.62 -26.30
CA ALA A 19 -3.72 27.86 -27.18
C ALA A 19 -2.37 27.46 -26.54
N ARG A 20 -2.13 27.83 -25.27
CA ARG A 20 -0.88 27.53 -24.54
C ARG A 20 -1.04 26.56 -23.36
N GLU A 21 -2.24 26.08 -23.07
CA GLU A 21 -2.45 25.12 -21.98
C GLU A 21 -2.40 23.65 -22.44
N ASP A 22 -2.48 23.42 -23.76
CA ASP A 22 -2.21 22.12 -24.38
C ASP A 22 -0.71 21.87 -24.65
N LEU A 23 0.17 22.61 -23.98
CA LEU A 23 1.63 22.46 -24.12
C LEU A 23 2.09 21.11 -23.53
N TYR A 24 2.35 20.18 -24.44
CA TYR A 24 3.22 19.00 -24.31
C TYR A 24 3.00 18.09 -23.09
N LYS A 25 1.87 17.38 -23.05
CA LYS A 25 1.72 16.21 -22.18
C LYS A 25 2.57 15.04 -22.71
N ILE A 26 3.74 14.82 -22.12
CA ILE A 26 4.55 13.61 -22.38
C ILE A 26 3.89 12.44 -21.63
N THR A 27 3.25 11.55 -22.37
CA THR A 27 2.72 10.29 -21.82
C THR A 27 3.67 9.17 -22.20
N ALA A 28 4.26 8.50 -21.21
CA ALA A 28 5.07 7.31 -21.41
C ALA A 28 4.40 6.15 -20.69
N ASN A 29 4.06 5.10 -21.43
CA ASN A 29 3.61 3.84 -20.82
C ASN A 29 4.84 3.07 -20.37
N VAL A 30 4.98 2.87 -19.05
CA VAL A 30 6.05 2.07 -18.46
C VAL A 30 5.48 0.77 -17.92
N ASN A 31 6.14 -0.34 -18.23
CA ASN A 31 5.87 -1.63 -17.60
C ASN A 31 6.94 -1.85 -16.52
N PHE A 32 6.58 -1.60 -15.26
CA PHE A 32 7.47 -1.81 -14.11
C PHE A 32 7.12 -3.13 -13.44
N VAL A 33 8.04 -4.09 -13.50
CA VAL A 33 7.86 -5.43 -12.95
C VAL A 33 8.61 -5.54 -11.62
N LEU A 34 7.87 -5.84 -10.56
CA LEU A 34 8.41 -6.10 -9.22
C LEU A 34 8.80 -7.58 -9.09
N VAL A 35 10.03 -7.84 -8.63
CA VAL A 35 10.55 -9.19 -8.40
C VAL A 35 11.00 -9.32 -6.94
N PRO A 36 10.10 -9.70 -6.02
CA PRO A 36 10.45 -9.92 -4.62
C PRO A 36 11.28 -11.20 -4.47
N VAL A 37 12.35 -11.15 -3.68
CA VAL A 37 13.24 -12.28 -3.43
C VAL A 37 13.57 -12.42 -1.96
N THR A 38 13.81 -13.65 -1.52
CA THR A 38 14.31 -13.97 -0.17
C THR A 38 15.53 -14.87 -0.33
N VAL A 39 16.63 -14.49 0.31
CA VAL A 39 17.89 -15.24 0.26
C VAL A 39 18.17 -15.81 1.64
N LYS A 40 18.51 -17.10 1.66
CA LYS A 40 18.84 -17.84 2.88
C LYS A 40 20.18 -18.53 2.74
N ASP A 41 20.88 -18.72 3.86
CA ASP A 41 22.06 -19.58 3.93
C ASP A 41 21.68 -21.07 4.00
N ASP A 42 22.68 -21.93 4.07
CA ASP A 42 22.50 -23.39 4.11
C ASP A 42 21.78 -23.87 5.38
N ASP A 43 21.85 -23.08 6.46
CA ASP A 43 21.17 -23.35 7.74
C ASP A 43 19.74 -22.75 7.78
N GLY A 44 19.33 -22.01 6.74
CA GLY A 44 18.01 -21.42 6.58
C GLY A 44 17.86 -20.01 7.17
N HIS A 45 18.93 -19.38 7.64
CA HIS A 45 18.91 -18.01 8.14
C HIS A 45 18.84 -17.00 6.99
N LEU A 46 18.19 -15.86 7.23
CA LEU A 46 18.11 -14.78 6.25
C LEU A 46 19.49 -14.14 6.04
N VAL A 47 19.91 -14.06 4.78
CA VAL A 47 21.12 -13.34 4.39
C VAL A 47 20.81 -11.85 4.29
N SER A 48 21.51 -11.04 5.10
CA SER A 48 21.35 -9.59 5.14
C SER A 48 22.48 -8.86 4.39
N GLY A 49 22.27 -7.57 4.11
CA GLY A 49 23.30 -6.70 3.53
C GLY A 49 23.62 -6.95 2.05
N LEU A 50 22.74 -7.67 1.34
CA LEU A 50 22.89 -7.89 -0.10
C LEU A 50 22.75 -6.59 -0.89
N LEU A 51 23.60 -6.45 -1.90
CA LEU A 51 23.70 -5.28 -2.76
C LEU A 51 23.14 -5.61 -4.15
N PRO A 52 22.77 -4.60 -4.96
CA PRO A 52 22.27 -4.83 -6.32
C PRO A 52 23.19 -5.70 -7.20
N LYS A 53 24.50 -5.62 -6.97
CA LYS A 53 25.53 -6.40 -7.70
C LYS A 53 25.50 -7.90 -7.39
N ASP A 54 24.86 -8.29 -6.29
CA ASP A 54 24.75 -9.69 -5.87
C ASP A 54 23.58 -10.40 -6.58
N PHE A 55 22.83 -9.68 -7.42
CA PHE A 55 21.69 -10.20 -8.17
C PHE A 55 21.89 -10.09 -9.68
N THR A 56 21.41 -11.08 -10.41
CA THR A 56 21.23 -11.03 -11.86
C THR A 56 19.83 -11.50 -12.20
N VAL A 57 19.02 -10.60 -12.75
CA VAL A 57 17.67 -10.92 -13.22
C VAL A 57 17.76 -11.34 -14.68
N ARG A 58 17.13 -12.46 -15.03
CA ARG A 58 17.02 -12.93 -16.42
C ARG A 58 15.57 -13.24 -16.74
N GLU A 59 15.17 -12.95 -17.97
CA GLU A 59 13.90 -13.34 -18.55
C GLU A 59 14.20 -14.13 -19.82
N ASP A 60 13.71 -15.37 -19.90
CA ASP A 60 13.99 -16.29 -21.01
C ASP A 60 15.49 -16.43 -21.34
N GLY A 61 16.30 -16.44 -20.29
CA GLY A 61 17.76 -16.53 -20.42
C GLY A 61 18.45 -15.22 -20.84
N VAL A 62 17.73 -14.14 -21.12
CA VAL A 62 18.30 -12.81 -21.40
C VAL A 62 18.42 -12.00 -20.12
N GLN A 63 19.58 -11.41 -19.86
CA GLN A 63 19.78 -10.57 -18.67
C GLN A 63 19.01 -9.26 -18.77
N GLN A 64 18.24 -8.96 -17.72
CA GLN A 64 17.46 -7.73 -17.59
C GLN A 64 18.23 -6.68 -16.79
N LYS A 65 18.09 -5.42 -17.21
CA LYS A 65 18.72 -4.31 -16.49
C LYS A 65 17.92 -3.97 -15.24
N LEU A 66 18.51 -4.18 -14.06
CA LEU A 66 17.94 -3.75 -12.79
C LEU A 66 17.89 -2.23 -12.72
N ARG A 67 16.69 -1.64 -12.72
CA ARG A 67 16.48 -0.18 -12.69
C ARG A 67 16.33 0.37 -11.27
N PHE A 68 15.82 -0.46 -10.37
CA PHE A 68 15.57 -0.12 -8.98
C PHE A 68 15.87 -1.34 -8.11
N PHE A 69 16.47 -1.11 -6.95
CA PHE A 69 16.73 -2.10 -5.93
C PHE A 69 16.53 -1.44 -4.58
N THR A 70 15.86 -2.14 -3.68
CA THR A 70 15.80 -1.76 -2.27
C THR A 70 15.70 -3.01 -1.42
N SER A 71 16.35 -2.97 -0.27
CA SER A 71 16.20 -3.92 0.82
C SER A 71 15.44 -3.31 2.00
N ASP A 72 14.91 -2.10 1.83
CA ASP A 72 14.19 -1.40 2.89
C ASP A 72 12.88 -2.14 3.18
N PRO A 73 12.52 -2.29 4.46
CA PRO A 73 11.24 -2.84 4.83
C PRO A 73 10.12 -1.94 4.31
N PHE A 74 9.10 -2.56 3.72
CA PHE A 74 7.87 -1.87 3.33
C PHE A 74 6.80 -2.07 4.41
N PRO A 75 5.92 -1.08 4.62
CA PRO A 75 4.74 -1.26 5.46
C PRO A 75 3.93 -2.48 5.03
N LEU A 76 3.59 -3.34 5.99
CA LEU A 76 2.83 -4.56 5.76
C LEU A 76 1.35 -4.35 6.09
N SER A 77 0.47 -4.95 5.28
CA SER A 77 -0.94 -5.14 5.62
C SER A 77 -1.19 -6.62 5.88
N ALA A 78 -1.42 -7.00 7.14
CA ALA A 78 -1.64 -8.39 7.54
C ALA A 78 -3.09 -8.63 7.97
N ALA A 79 -3.72 -9.66 7.41
CA ALA A 79 -5.01 -10.17 7.90
C ALA A 79 -4.76 -11.37 8.82
N VAL A 80 -5.12 -11.22 10.10
CA VAL A 80 -4.99 -12.29 11.10
C VAL A 80 -6.34 -12.97 11.25
N VAL A 81 -6.38 -14.28 11.01
CA VAL A 81 -7.60 -15.10 11.14
C VAL A 81 -7.44 -16.02 12.35
N LEU A 82 -8.32 -15.87 13.34
CA LEU A 82 -8.37 -16.71 14.53
C LEU A 82 -9.45 -17.77 14.37
N ASP A 83 -9.04 -19.04 14.38
CA ASP A 83 -9.97 -20.17 14.39
C ASP A 83 -10.53 -20.39 15.80
N LEU A 84 -11.84 -20.20 15.97
CA LEU A 84 -12.56 -20.40 17.22
C LEU A 84 -13.18 -21.79 17.34
N SER A 85 -12.98 -22.67 16.35
CA SER A 85 -13.39 -24.07 16.44
C SER A 85 -12.44 -24.93 17.30
N MET A 86 -11.31 -24.35 17.72
CA MET A 86 -10.33 -24.99 18.60
C MET A 86 -10.86 -25.15 20.03
N PRO A 87 -10.32 -26.09 20.83
CA PRO A 87 -10.66 -26.20 22.25
C PRO A 87 -10.42 -24.90 23.02
N ASP A 88 -11.25 -24.61 24.04
CA ASP A 88 -11.18 -23.37 24.83
C ASP A 88 -9.77 -23.09 25.38
N SER A 89 -9.05 -24.13 25.80
CA SER A 89 -7.67 -23.99 26.29
C SER A 89 -6.68 -23.49 25.23
N ALA A 90 -6.90 -23.81 23.96
CA ALA A 90 -6.08 -23.32 22.85
C ALA A 90 -6.45 -21.88 22.50
N VAL A 91 -7.74 -21.55 22.44
CA VAL A 91 -8.23 -20.18 22.23
C VAL A 91 -7.72 -19.24 23.34
N GLN A 92 -7.71 -19.71 24.59
CA GLN A 92 -7.21 -18.94 25.72
C GLN A 92 -5.71 -18.65 25.62
N LYS A 93 -4.90 -19.62 25.15
CA LYS A 93 -3.47 -19.39 24.86
C LYS A 93 -3.28 -18.36 23.76
N VAL A 94 -4.04 -18.45 22.68
CA VAL A 94 -3.98 -17.46 21.57
C VAL A 94 -4.27 -16.05 22.09
N ASN A 95 -5.32 -15.87 22.89
CA ASN A 95 -5.66 -14.59 23.51
C ASN A 95 -4.54 -14.04 24.41
N GLN A 96 -3.83 -14.91 25.12
CA GLN A 96 -2.70 -14.51 25.96
C GLN A 96 -1.47 -14.10 25.13
N THR A 97 -1.26 -14.71 23.96
CA THR A 97 -0.11 -14.44 23.09
C THR A 97 -0.36 -13.38 22.02
N PHE A 98 -1.62 -12.98 21.79
CA PHE A 98 -1.97 -12.06 20.71
C PHE A 98 -1.27 -10.69 20.83
N SER A 99 -1.02 -10.21 22.05
CA SER A 99 -0.24 -8.98 22.26
C SER A 99 1.22 -9.10 21.80
N ALA A 100 1.82 -10.29 21.88
CA ALA A 100 3.17 -10.52 21.37
C ALA A 100 3.22 -10.40 19.84
N LEU A 101 2.16 -10.82 19.15
CA LEU A 101 2.02 -10.65 17.71
C LEU A 101 2.01 -9.16 17.34
N THR A 102 1.29 -8.32 18.09
CA THR A 102 1.28 -6.86 17.83
C THR A 102 2.66 -6.22 17.97
N GLY A 103 3.51 -6.72 18.88
CA GLY A 103 4.89 -6.21 19.03
C GLY A 103 5.84 -6.56 17.88
N ALA A 104 5.46 -7.48 17.00
CA ALA A 104 6.27 -7.87 15.84
C ALA A 104 6.11 -6.95 14.63
N PHE A 105 5.11 -6.07 14.66
CA PHE A 105 4.79 -5.14 13.57
C PHE A 105 5.37 -3.75 13.83
N SER A 106 5.76 -3.06 12.75
CA SER A 106 6.20 -1.67 12.79
C SER A 106 5.02 -0.71 12.99
N GLU A 107 5.30 0.56 13.28
CA GLU A 107 4.26 1.59 13.40
C GLU A 107 3.54 1.90 12.08
N PHE A 108 4.15 1.55 10.94
CA PHE A 108 3.58 1.73 9.62
C PHE A 108 2.75 0.54 9.16
N ASP A 109 2.83 -0.59 9.88
CA ASP A 109 2.10 -1.79 9.53
C ASP A 109 0.64 -1.70 9.98
N GLN A 110 -0.22 -2.39 9.25
CA GLN A 110 -1.64 -2.46 9.49
C GLN A 110 -2.07 -3.90 9.70
N ILE A 111 -2.95 -4.10 10.68
CA ILE A 111 -3.52 -5.42 10.98
C ILE A 111 -5.03 -5.32 10.87
N SER A 112 -5.64 -6.30 10.20
CA SER A 112 -7.07 -6.59 10.31
C SER A 112 -7.25 -7.92 11.05
N LEU A 113 -8.32 -8.02 11.84
CA LEU A 113 -8.60 -9.19 12.67
C LEU A 113 -9.91 -9.83 12.23
N TYR A 114 -9.86 -11.13 11.97
CA TYR A 114 -10.99 -11.96 11.64
C TYR A 114 -11.08 -13.13 12.62
N THR A 115 -12.29 -13.55 12.92
CA THR A 115 -12.57 -14.82 13.59
C THR A 115 -13.26 -15.76 12.62
N TYR A 116 -13.00 -17.05 12.78
CA TYR A 116 -13.61 -18.09 11.98
C TYR A 116 -14.17 -19.19 12.88
N SER A 117 -15.39 -19.64 12.61
CA SER A 117 -15.95 -20.89 13.13
C SER A 117 -16.73 -21.60 12.02
N SER A 118 -18.06 -21.54 12.02
CA SER A 118 -18.88 -21.90 10.85
C SER A 118 -18.94 -20.79 9.80
N THR A 119 -18.61 -19.55 10.19
CA THR A 119 -18.58 -18.36 9.33
C THR A 119 -17.36 -17.50 9.66
N VAL A 120 -16.91 -16.70 8.70
CA VAL A 120 -15.89 -15.66 8.92
C VAL A 120 -16.59 -14.39 9.42
N THR A 121 -16.07 -13.78 10.48
CA THR A 121 -16.51 -12.46 10.96
C THR A 121 -15.31 -11.53 11.10
N GLN A 122 -15.42 -10.33 10.53
CA GLN A 122 -14.42 -9.29 10.70
C GLN A 122 -14.62 -8.60 12.06
N MET A 123 -13.61 -8.67 12.90
CA MET A 123 -13.59 -8.02 14.22
C MET A 123 -13.04 -6.61 14.14
N SER A 124 -12.05 -6.38 13.26
CA SER A 124 -11.45 -5.08 12.99
C SER A 124 -11.07 -4.94 11.53
N ASP A 125 -11.22 -3.73 11.00
CA ASP A 125 -10.59 -3.33 9.74
C ASP A 125 -9.08 -3.14 9.90
N PHE A 126 -8.38 -2.92 8.78
CA PHE A 126 -6.97 -2.57 8.78
C PHE A 126 -6.76 -1.29 9.57
N THR A 127 -6.14 -1.44 10.74
CA THR A 127 -5.74 -0.31 11.58
C THR A 127 -4.26 -0.40 11.86
N ALA A 128 -3.60 0.76 12.01
CA ALA A 128 -2.24 0.79 12.53
C ALA A 128 -2.22 0.10 13.90
N VAL A 129 -1.17 -0.67 14.18
CA VAL A 129 -1.08 -1.54 15.37
C VAL A 129 -1.22 -0.77 16.69
N ASN A 130 -0.90 0.53 16.65
CA ASN A 130 -0.93 1.42 17.80
C ASN A 130 -2.27 2.17 17.95
N GLN A 131 -3.18 2.02 17.00
CA GLN A 131 -4.46 2.72 16.98
C GLN A 131 -5.52 1.83 17.63
N LYS A 132 -6.00 2.23 18.83
CA LYS A 132 -7.12 1.54 19.48
C LYS A 132 -8.36 1.63 18.58
N VAL A 133 -8.91 0.47 18.23
CA VAL A 133 -10.21 0.35 17.57
C VAL A 133 -11.29 0.83 18.54
N SER A 134 -11.82 2.03 18.31
CA SER A 134 -13.04 2.46 18.99
C SER A 134 -14.20 1.65 18.42
N HIS A 135 -14.69 0.67 19.20
CA HIS A 135 -15.88 -0.11 18.88
C HIS A 135 -17.05 0.83 18.48
N ARG A 136 -17.47 0.82 17.22
CA ARG A 136 -18.84 1.17 16.85
C ARG A 136 -19.65 -0.12 16.83
N HIS A 137 -20.30 -0.41 17.94
CA HIS A 137 -21.39 -1.40 18.00
C HIS A 137 -22.55 -0.84 17.17
N ALA A 138 -22.76 -1.34 15.95
CA ALA A 138 -24.04 -1.22 15.27
C ALA A 138 -24.93 -2.35 15.81
N GLY A 139 -25.74 -2.05 16.83
CA GLY A 139 -26.74 -2.98 17.34
C GLY A 139 -27.83 -3.24 16.28
N PRO A 140 -28.53 -4.39 16.37
CA PRO A 140 -29.62 -4.70 15.45
C PRO A 140 -30.77 -3.70 15.66
N THR A 141 -31.25 -3.12 14.58
CA THR A 141 -32.48 -2.32 14.57
C THR A 141 -33.66 -3.26 14.79
N GLU A 142 -34.25 -3.23 16.00
CA GLU A 142 -35.57 -3.82 16.23
C GLU A 142 -36.62 -2.98 15.49
N GLU A 143 -37.11 -3.49 14.37
CA GLU A 143 -38.34 -3.00 13.75
C GLU A 143 -39.54 -3.72 14.42
N SER A 144 -40.11 -3.04 15.42
CA SER A 144 -41.40 -3.40 16.02
C SER A 144 -42.52 -3.10 15.03
N ALA A 145 -42.93 -4.11 14.26
CA ALA A 145 -44.21 -4.10 13.56
C ALA A 145 -45.33 -4.37 14.59
N ARG A 146 -46.03 -3.31 14.96
CA ARG A 146 -47.32 -3.39 15.66
C ARG A 146 -48.36 -4.01 14.72
N ALA A 147 -49.06 -5.02 15.20
CA ALA A 147 -50.41 -5.38 14.79
C ALA A 147 -51.35 -5.08 15.97
#